data_AF-A0A960R1V9-F1
#
_entry.id   AF-A0A960R1V9-F1
#
_cell.length_a   1.000
_cell.length_b   1.000
_cell.length_c   1.000
_cell.angle_alpha   90.00
_cell.angle_beta   90.00
_cell.angle_gamma   90.00
#
_symmetry.space_group_name_H-M   'P 1'
#
loop_
_entity.id
_entity.type
_entity.pdbx_description
1 polymer ?
#
loop_
_entity_poly.entity_id
_entity_poly.type
_entity_poly.pdbx_seq_one_letter_code
_entity_poly.pdbx_strand_id
1 'polypeptide(L)' 'MTLDSQSLEFSLTPASIGIGVVFVTVVLVLSFTAWLRSRWKASIGTLEALRVLIAAAIAVTLLQPEWREIYKPENKPTV' A
#
# COMPACT_ATOMS: atom_id res chain seq x y z
N MET A 1 18.10 -5.04 26.64
CA MET A 1 16.74 -5.30 26.13
C MET A 1 16.79 -6.49 25.19
N THR A 2 16.02 -7.55 25.42
CA THR A 2 15.92 -8.70 24.49
C THR A 2 14.69 -8.54 23.60
N LEU A 3 14.85 -8.79 22.29
CA LEU A 3 13.79 -8.70 21.30
C LEU A 3 12.82 -9.89 21.51
N ASP A 4 11.53 -9.60 21.71
CA ASP A 4 10.51 -10.62 22.01
C ASP A 4 9.77 -11.05 20.73
N SER A 5 9.33 -10.08 19.92
CA SER A 5 8.70 -10.32 18.62
C SER A 5 8.80 -9.12 17.67
N GLN A 6 8.80 -9.39 16.36
CA GLN A 6 8.79 -8.38 15.30
C GLN A 6 7.61 -8.64 14.35
N SER A 7 6.79 -7.62 14.09
CA SER A 7 5.68 -7.68 13.13
C SER A 7 5.63 -6.43 12.25
N LEU A 8 5.09 -6.59 11.04
CA LEU A 8 4.75 -5.48 10.16
C LEU A 8 3.34 -5.01 10.49
N GLU A 9 3.22 -3.81 11.03
CA GLU A 9 1.94 -3.21 11.39
C GLU A 9 1.56 -2.12 10.39
N PHE A 10 0.27 -2.04 10.05
CA PHE A 10 -0.26 -1.02 9.14
C PHE A 10 -1.11 -0.02 9.92
N SER A 11 -0.83 1.28 9.77
CA SER A 11 -1.65 2.34 10.35
C SER A 11 -2.88 2.60 9.47
N LEU A 12 -3.86 1.71 9.58
CA LEU A 12 -5.12 1.73 8.84
C LEU A 12 -6.07 2.82 9.35
N THR A 13 -5.78 4.09 9.06
CA THR A 13 -6.75 5.16 9.31
C THR A 13 -7.81 5.19 8.20
N PRO A 14 -9.09 5.47 8.51
CA PRO A 14 -10.15 5.58 7.50
C PRO A 14 -9.81 6.58 6.38
N ALA A 15 -9.11 7.66 6.72
CA ALA A 15 -8.65 8.66 5.77
C ALA A 15 -7.61 8.08 4.78
N SER A 16 -6.58 7.40 5.28
CA SER A 16 -5.55 6.77 4.43
C SER A 16 -6.15 5.73 3.48
N ILE A 17 -7.09 4.91 3.97
CA ILE A 17 -7.80 3.93 3.15
C ILE A 17 -8.61 4.63 2.06
N GLY A 18 -9.41 5.64 2.43
CA GLY A 18 -10.23 6.40 1.49
C GLY A 18 -9.40 7.04 0.37
N ILE A 19 -8.29 7.68 0.74
CA ILE A 19 -7.37 8.31 -0.22
C ILE A 19 -6.74 7.26 -1.13
N GLY A 20 -6.27 6.13 -0.57
CA GLY A 20 -5.68 5.05 -1.34
C GLY A 20 -6.65 4.45 -2.38
N VAL A 21 -7.89 4.19 -1.97
CA VAL A 21 -8.94 3.66 -2.87
C VAL A 21 -9.26 4.64 -4.00
N VAL A 22 -9.43 5.92 -3.69
CA VAL A 22 -9.70 6.96 -4.71
C VAL A 22 -8.54 7.06 -5.69
N PHE A 23 -7.31 7.10 -5.18
CA PHE A 23 -6.10 7.18 -6.00
C PHE A 23 -5.98 6.01 -6.98
N VAL A 24 -6.09 4.77 -6.49
CA VAL A 24 -6.00 3.56 -7.35
C VAL A 24 -7.14 3.52 -8.36
N THR A 25 -8.34 3.91 -7.96
CA THR A 25 -9.51 3.95 -8.86
C THR A 25 -9.32 4.94 -10.01
N VAL A 26 -8.83 6.15 -9.72
CA VAL A 26 -8.54 7.15 -10.74
C VAL A 26 -7.49 6.64 -11.73
N VAL A 27 -6.40 6.05 -11.24
CA VAL A 27 -5.35 5.49 -12.10
C VAL A 27 -5.91 4.36 -12.96
N LEU A 28 -6.68 3.43 -12.38
CA LEU A 28 -7.30 2.32 -13.11
C LEU A 28 -8.20 2.82 -14.25
N VAL A 29 -9.07 3.80 -13.99
CA VAL A 29 -9.96 4.37 -15.00
C VAL A 29 -9.17 5.03 -16.14
N LEU A 30 -8.15 5.82 -15.82
CA LEU A 30 -7.31 6.48 -16.83
C LEU A 30 -6.52 5.46 -17.67
N SER A 31 -5.94 4.45 -17.02
CA SER A 31 -5.22 3.36 -17.67
C SER A 31 -6.11 2.54 -18.59
N PHE A 32 -7.32 2.20 -18.14
CA PHE A 32 -8.30 1.48 -18.96
C PHE A 32 -8.74 2.31 -20.17
N THR A 33 -9.00 3.61 -19.98
CA THR A 33 -9.38 4.53 -21.06
C THR A 33 -8.25 4.68 -22.09
N ALA A 34 -7.00 4.73 -21.64
CA ALA A 34 -5.83 4.76 -22.51
C ALA A 34 -5.70 3.47 -23.35
N TRP A 35 -5.94 2.31 -22.73
CA TRP A 35 -5.90 1.03 -23.43
C TRP A 35 -7.02 0.89 -24.47
N LEU A 36 -8.24 1.32 -24.13
CA LEU A 36 -9.38 1.38 -25.05
C LEU A 36 -9.07 2.25 -26.28
N ARG A 37 -8.51 3.45 -26.07
CA ARG A 37 -8.10 4.36 -27.15
C ARG A 37 -7.01 3.76 -28.05
N SER A 38 -6.20 2.86 -27.51
CA SER A 38 -5.13 2.17 -28.24
C SER A 38 -5.63 1.03 -29.13
N ARG A 39 -6.96 0.85 -29.30
CA ARG A 39 -7.55 -0.31 -29.99
C ARG A 39 -7.07 -1.63 -29.40
N TRP A 40 -6.97 -1.70 -28.06
CA TRP A 40 -6.61 -2.92 -27.34
C TRP A 40 -5.22 -3.49 -27.68
N LYS A 41 -4.27 -2.67 -28.15
CA LYS A 41 -2.89 -3.12 -28.36
C LYS A 41 -2.31 -3.73 -27.08
N ALA A 42 -1.83 -4.97 -27.18
CA ALA A 42 -1.33 -5.74 -26.04
C ALA A 42 -0.16 -5.04 -25.33
N SER A 43 0.77 -4.43 -26.08
CA SER A 43 1.89 -3.69 -25.50
C SER A 43 1.46 -2.53 -24.60
N ILE A 44 0.40 -1.81 -24.98
CA ILE A 44 -0.18 -0.75 -24.17
C ILE A 44 -0.94 -1.34 -22.98
N GLY A 45 -1.68 -2.44 -23.18
CA GLY A 45 -2.35 -3.14 -22.09
C GLY A 45 -1.39 -3.57 -20.97
N THR A 46 -0.26 -4.18 -21.33
CA THR A 46 0.78 -4.58 -20.36
C THR A 46 1.38 -3.37 -19.63
N LEU A 47 1.64 -2.27 -20.34
CA LEU A 47 2.19 -1.06 -19.74
C LEU A 47 1.21 -0.40 -18.77
N GLU A 48 -0.07 -0.35 -19.12
CA GLU A 48 -1.11 0.22 -18.26
C GLU A 48 -1.43 -0.71 -17.07
N ALA A 49 -1.36 -2.03 -17.23
CA ALA A 49 -1.43 -2.98 -16.12
C ALA A 49 -0.29 -2.79 -15.13
N LEU A 50 0.95 -2.60 -15.62
CA LEU A 50 2.09 -2.26 -14.79
C LEU A 50 1.88 -0.93 -14.05
N ARG A 51 1.29 0.07 -14.71
CA ARG A 51 0.96 1.36 -14.07
C ARG A 51 -0.01 1.19 -12.90
N VAL A 52 -1.06 0.39 -13.07
CA VAL A 52 -2.02 0.10 -12.00
C VAL A 52 -1.35 -0.65 -10.85
N LEU A 53 -0.46 -1.61 -11.15
CA LEU A 53 0.30 -2.34 -10.13
C LEU A 53 1.19 -1.41 -9.30
N ILE A 54 1.89 -0.47 -9.95
CA ILE A 54 2.70 0.54 -9.27
C ILE A 54 1.82 1.43 -8.39
N ALA A 55 0.67 1.89 -8.90
CA ALA A 55 -0.25 2.70 -8.12
C ALA A 55 -0.80 1.95 -6.88
N ALA A 56 -1.10 0.66 -7.02
CA ALA A 56 -1.51 -0.18 -5.89
C ALA A 56 -0.38 -0.31 -4.85
N ALA A 57 0.88 -0.51 -5.29
CA ALA A 57 2.02 -0.53 -4.39
C ALA A 57 2.18 0.80 -3.63
N ILE A 58 2.05 1.94 -4.32
CA ILE A 58 2.06 3.27 -3.70
C ILE A 58 0.93 3.40 -2.66
N ALA A 59 -0.28 2.96 -2.98
CA ALA A 59 -1.40 2.99 -2.04
C ALA A 59 -1.14 2.16 -0.79
N VAL A 60 -0.47 1.00 -0.92
CA VAL A 60 -0.03 0.21 0.24
C VAL A 60 1.00 0.98 1.07
N THR A 61 1.95 1.68 0.46
CA THR A 61 2.91 2.51 1.22
C THR A 61 2.26 3.67 1.97
N LEU A 62 1.14 4.20 1.47
CA LEU A 62 0.34 5.22 2.16
C LEU A 62 -0.33 4.70 3.44
N LEU A 63 -0.46 3.38 3.60
CA LEU A 63 -0.94 2.77 4.85
C LEU A 63 0.12 2.77 5.96
N GLN A 64 1.24 3.49 5.76
CA GLN A 64 2.34 3.66 6.70
C GLN A 64 2.73 2.34 7.37
N PRO A 65 3.30 1.39 6.60
CA PRO A 65 3.81 0.16 7.17
C PRO A 65 4.96 0.49 8.13
N GLU A 66 4.76 0.23 9.42
CA GLU A 66 5.78 0.39 10.43
C GLU A 66 6.26 -0.98 10.93
N TRP A 67 7.58 -1.13 11.06
CA TRP A 67 8.18 -2.28 11.72
C TRP A 67 8.08 -2.05 13.23
N ARG A 68 7.18 -2.77 13.91
CA ARG A 68 7.11 -2.74 15.37
C ARG A 68 7.99 -3.82 15.97
N GLU A 69 8.84 -3.39 16.89
CA GLU A 69 9.65 -4.26 17.73
C GLU A 69 9.09 -4.20 19.15
N ILE A 70 8.66 -5.35 19.67
CA ILE A 70 8.21 -5.48 21.04
C ILE A 70 9.41 -5.93 21.88
N TYR A 71 9.81 -5.10 22.84
CA TYR A 71 10.90 -5.41 23.77
C TYR A 71 10.33 -5.89 25.09
N LYS A 72 10.93 -6.96 25.63
CA LYS A 72 10.57 -7.46 26.96
C LYS A 72 11.08 -6.47 28.03
N PRO A 73 10.23 -5.99 28.95
CA PRO A 73 10.67 -5.12 30.04
C PRO A 73 11.68 -5.86 30.94
N GLU A 74 12.84 -5.27 31.19
CA GLU A 74 13.87 -5.85 32.06
C GLU A 74 13.53 -5.72 33.55
N ASN A 75 12.69 -4.75 33.91
CA ASN A 75 12.26 -4.51 35.28
C ASN A 75 10.76 -4.79 35.42
N LYS A 76 10.37 -5.42 36.53
CA LYS A 76 8.96 -5.54 36.92
C LYS A 76 8.38 -4.14 37.15
N PRO A 77 7.10 -3.89 36.80
CA PRO A 77 6.46 -2.61 37.11
C PRO A 77 6.47 -2.42 38.64
N THR A 78 7.12 -1.36 39.11
CA THR A 78 7.02 -0.93 40.51
C THR A 78 5.97 0.17 40.58
N VAL A 79 5.01 0.02 41.49
CA VAL A 79 3.93 0.99 41.75
C VAL A 79 4.41 2.23 42.49
#